data_AF-M4BCK0-F1
#
_entry.id   AF-M4BCK0-F1
#
_cell.length_a   1.000
_cell.length_b   1.000
_cell.length_c   1.000
_cell.angle_alpha   90.00
_cell.angle_beta   90.00
_cell.angle_gamma   90.00
#
_symmetry.space_group_name_H-M   'P 1'
#
loop_
_entity.id
_entity.type
_entity.pdbx_description
1 polymer ?
#
loop_
_entity_poly.entity_id
_entity_poly.type
_entity_poly.pdbx_seq_one_letter_code
_entity_poly.pdbx_strand_id
1 'polypeptide(L)' 'MYLHDQKQFLSTARFWTESYAKQTNTGDDAALSRLIDMGFPSDKAKAALLAANGDENAAIENLVSSM' A
#
# COMPACT_ATOMS: atom_id res chain seq x y z
N MET A 1 -14.20 -14.11 -28.89
CA MET A 1 -13.27 -13.08 -28.38
C MET A 1 -12.48 -13.57 -27.14
N TYR A 2 -11.79 -14.72 -27.23
CA TYR A 2 -10.75 -15.16 -26.27
C TYR A 2 -9.67 -16.04 -26.94
N LEU A 3 -9.87 -16.46 -28.20
CA LEU A 3 -9.00 -17.38 -28.92
C LEU A 3 -8.05 -16.73 -29.94
N HIS A 4 -8.11 -15.41 -30.18
CA HIS A 4 -7.42 -14.82 -31.35
C HIS A 4 -6.39 -13.73 -31.02
N ASP A 5 -6.20 -13.35 -29.75
CA ASP A 5 -5.23 -12.28 -29.44
C ASP A 5 -4.59 -12.40 -28.04
N GLN A 6 -3.89 -13.52 -27.83
CA GLN A 6 -3.15 -13.80 -26.60
C GLN A 6 -2.13 -12.69 -26.26
N LYS A 7 -1.55 -12.05 -27.27
CA LYS A 7 -0.60 -10.93 -27.10
C LYS A 7 -1.25 -9.71 -26.42
N GLN A 8 -2.50 -9.42 -26.76
CA GLN A 8 -3.23 -8.31 -26.18
C GLN A 8 -3.61 -8.59 -24.72
N PHE A 9 -4.02 -9.83 -24.42
CA PHE A 9 -4.24 -10.26 -23.03
C PHE A 9 -2.98 -10.18 -22.18
N LEU A 10 -1.84 -10.67 -22.69
CA LEU A 10 -0.56 -10.62 -21.98
C LEU A 10 -0.10 -9.18 -21.72
N SER A 11 -0.31 -8.26 -22.66
CA SER A 11 0.03 -6.84 -22.47
C SER A 11 -0.84 -6.18 -21.40
N THR A 12 -2.16 -6.44 -21.43
CA THR A 12 -3.07 -5.93 -20.41
C THR A 12 -2.78 -6.55 -19.04
N ALA A 13 -2.63 -7.88 -18.96
CA ALA A 13 -2.28 -8.55 -17.71
C ALA A 13 -0.96 -8.01 -17.13
N ARG A 14 0.06 -7.80 -17.98
CA ARG A 14 1.33 -7.20 -17.57
C ARG A 14 1.15 -5.78 -17.02
N PHE A 15 0.39 -4.93 -17.71
CA PHE A 15 0.09 -3.57 -17.26
C PHE A 15 -0.60 -3.53 -15.89
N TRP A 16 -1.55 -4.45 -15.66
CA TRP A 16 -2.24 -4.57 -14.38
C TRP A 16 -1.31 -5.13 -13.28
N THR A 17 -0.44 -6.09 -13.60
CA THR A 17 0.56 -6.57 -12.64
C THR A 17 1.60 -5.50 -12.29
N GLU A 18 2.05 -4.69 -13.25
CA GLU A 18 3.02 -3.62 -12.98
C GLU A 18 2.40 -2.44 -12.22
N SER A 19 1.11 -2.15 -12.43
CA SER A 19 0.41 -1.06 -11.74
C SER A 19 -0.11 -1.44 -10.36
N TYR A 20 -0.55 -2.69 -10.17
CA TYR A 20 -1.24 -3.12 -8.93
C TYR A 20 -0.52 -4.24 -8.16
N ALA A 21 0.23 -5.12 -8.83
CA ALA A 21 0.90 -6.26 -8.17
C ALA A 21 2.39 -6.01 -7.91
N LYS A 22 2.94 -4.90 -8.41
CA LYS A 22 4.28 -4.45 -8.05
C LYS A 22 4.17 -3.96 -6.62
N GLN A 23 4.65 -4.79 -5.67
CA GLN A 23 4.91 -4.44 -4.28
C GLN A 23 5.90 -3.28 -4.28
N THR A 24 5.39 -2.10 -4.55
CA THR A 24 6.09 -0.86 -4.39
C THR A 24 5.78 -0.46 -2.96
N ASN A 25 6.82 -0.12 -2.23
CA ASN A 25 6.83 0.55 -0.92
C ASN A 25 5.98 1.86 -0.89
N THR A 26 5.18 2.11 -1.93
CA THR A 26 4.20 3.17 -2.11
C THR A 26 2.95 2.95 -1.25
N GLY A 27 2.63 1.70 -0.89
CA GLY A 27 1.59 1.42 0.10
C GLY A 27 1.90 2.09 1.45
N ASP A 28 3.16 1.98 1.89
CA ASP A 28 3.65 2.62 3.10
C ASP A 28 3.61 4.16 3.01
N ASP A 29 3.96 4.75 1.87
CA ASP A 29 3.92 6.20 1.66
C ASP A 29 2.48 6.76 1.70
N ALA A 30 1.52 6.07 1.05
CA ALA A 30 0.12 6.48 1.06
C ALA A 30 -0.52 6.32 2.45
N ALA A 31 -0.23 5.21 3.13
CA ALA A 31 -0.69 4.98 4.50
C ALA A 31 -0.05 5.97 5.49
N LEU A 32 1.24 6.29 5.30
CA LEU A 32 1.96 7.27 6.13
C LEU A 32 1.35 8.66 5.97
N SER A 33 1.06 9.09 4.74
CA SER A 33 0.40 10.37 4.47
C SER A 33 -0.94 10.46 5.18
N ARG A 34 -1.77 9.41 5.12
CA ARG A 34 -3.08 9.38 5.80
C ARG A 34 -2.95 9.46 7.31
N LEU A 35 -1.99 8.75 7.90
CA LEU A 35 -1.73 8.81 9.33
C LEU A 35 -1.30 10.22 9.76
N ILE A 36 -0.47 10.89 8.97
CA ILE A 36 -0.07 12.28 9.21
C ILE A 36 -1.29 13.22 9.09
N ASP A 37 -2.15 13.02 8.08
CA ASP A 37 -3.39 13.79 7.89
C ASP A 37 -4.38 13.60 9.05
N MET A 38 -4.39 12.42 9.69
CA MET A 38 -5.14 12.16 10.92
C MET A 38 -4.57 12.87 12.15
N GLY A 39 -3.39 13.48 12.04
CA GLY A 39 -2.71 14.21 13.11
C GLY A 39 -1.68 13.37 13.87
N PHE A 40 -1.35 12.16 13.41
CA PHE A 40 -0.26 11.39 14.01
C PHE A 40 1.10 11.95 13.61
N PRO A 41 2.08 12.03 14.52
CA PRO A 41 3.43 12.46 14.18
C PRO A 41 4.06 11.52 13.14
N SER A 42 4.71 12.09 12.12
CA SER A 42 5.33 11.31 11.04
C SER A 42 6.29 10.23 11.54
N ASP A 43 7.09 10.50 12.58
CA ASP A 43 8.01 9.53 13.17
C ASP A 43 7.28 8.33 13.78
N LYS A 44 6.20 8.60 14.52
CA LYS A 44 5.37 7.55 15.12
C LYS A 44 4.61 6.76 14.07
N ALA A 45 4.02 7.45 13.09
CA ALA A 45 3.28 6.83 11.99
C ALA A 45 4.17 5.90 11.16
N LYS A 46 5.39 6.33 10.84
CA LYS A 46 6.38 5.51 10.13
C LYS A 46 6.81 4.30 10.95
N ALA A 47 7.07 4.47 12.25
CA ALA A 47 7.41 3.36 13.14
C ALA A 47 6.27 2.35 13.27
N ALA A 48 5.03 2.82 13.37
CA ALA A 48 3.84 1.98 13.45
C ALA A 48 3.59 1.20 12.15
N LEU A 49 3.73 1.83 10.98
CA LEU A 49 3.63 1.15 9.68
C LEU A 49 4.74 0.12 9.47
N LEU A 50 5.97 0.43 9.90
CA LEU A 50 7.07 -0.54 9.91
C LEU A 50 6.76 -1.74 10.81
N ALA A 51 6.24 -1.51 12.02
CA ALA A 51 5.85 -2.58 12.93
C ALA A 51 4.64 -3.39 12.42
N ALA A 52 3.74 -2.74 11.68
CA ALA A 52 2.58 -3.33 11.04
C ALA A 52 2.85 -3.91 9.64
N ASN A 53 4.10 -3.90 9.18
CA ASN A 53 4.52 -4.39 7.87
C ASN A 53 3.69 -3.79 6.71
N GLY A 54 3.40 -2.49 6.79
CA GLY A 54 2.61 -1.74 5.81
C GLY A 54 1.09 -1.85 5.97
N ASP A 55 0.59 -2.54 7.00
CA ASP A 55 -0.84 -2.59 7.29
C ASP A 55 -1.29 -1.31 8.01
N GLU A 56 -2.06 -0.49 7.29
CA GLU A 56 -2.59 0.78 7.79
C GLU A 56 -3.45 0.60 9.05
N ASN A 57 -4.30 -0.43 9.08
CA ASN A 57 -5.28 -0.62 10.15
C ASN A 57 -4.58 -1.05 11.44
N ALA A 58 -3.63 -1.97 11.35
CA ALA A 58 -2.80 -2.38 12.47
C ALA A 58 -1.87 -1.24 12.94
N ALA A 59 -1.37 -0.40 12.04
CA ALA A 59 -0.59 0.79 12.43
C ALA A 59 -1.43 1.80 13.23
N ILE A 60 -2.68 2.05 12.82
CA ILE A 60 -3.62 2.91 13.56
C ILE A 60 -3.89 2.34 14.96
N GLU A 61 -4.19 1.05 15.07
CA GLU A 61 -4.43 0.41 16.37
C GLU A 61 -3.22 0.53 17.29
N ASN A 62 -2.00 0.40 16.75
CA ASN A 62 -0.76 0.54 17.50
C ASN A 62 -0.55 1.98 18.00
N LEU A 63 -0.85 2.97 17.16
CA LEU A 63 -0.73 4.39 17.50
C LEU A 63 -1.73 4.82 18.57
N VAL A 64 -2.97 4.36 18.48
CA VAL A 64 -4.05 4.69 19.43
C VAL A 64 -3.88 3.92 20.74
N SER A 65 -3.40 2.67 20.69
CA SER A 65 -3.13 1.88 21.91
C SER A 65 -1.91 2.36 22.68
N SER A 66 -1.02 3.12 22.03
CA SER A 66 0.19 3.70 22.63
C SER A 66 0.02 5.16 23.07
N MET A 67 -1.22 5.66 23.08
CA MET A 67 -1.60 7.03 23.47
C MET A 67 -2.02 7.07 24.94
#